data_AF-A0A524HLT4-F1
#
_entry.id   AF-A0A524HLT4-F1
#
_cell.length_a   1.000
_cell.length_b   1.000
_cell.length_c   1.000
_cell.angle_alpha   90.00
_cell.angle_beta   90.00
_cell.angle_gamma   90.00
#
_symmetry.space_group_name_H-M   'P 1'
#
loop_
_entity.id
_entity.type
_entity.pdbx_description
1 polymer ?
#
loop_
_entity_poly.entity_id
_entity_poly.type
_entity_poly.pdbx_seq_one_letter_code
_entity_poly.pdbx_strand_id
1 'polypeptide(L)'
;KISRQICEESKHRLLNLGETPVTMGQLKSLFSSAGLVITNDTGPRHITIALRGKLVTLFGPNSPDWTETGYKNEIKIVGSAPCAPCAKPICSKSNHYCMEAISVEQVYKAAVTLLENKPLPQAAKSMVETVKGFFVDPEYRDGLEQKGLTSFDEVFSFYKGENLHKRELAAYRTRMRIEIQAPAATLFLKRYDNPPVPVQIKNWISHRRRQSLAFSDVSPCEYLKTAGVDTPKIIAHGTQWKLLFEKRSFCLTEKIPDAESLERKLPACFTETGSQQDIREKRAFINDLAEFVKKFHHTDYRHRDLYLAHIFYDSSGRFHLIDLARAFRPGFLAERFRRKDIAQLYYSAPRRNVSRTDRMRFYKAMAASDRLNETDKIFIRKIIGKAQKMARHDLKHGKTAPFASR
;
A
#
# COMPACT_ATOMS: atom_id res chain seq x y z
N LYS A 1 40.43 9.60 8.89
CA LYS A 1 40.90 8.19 8.78
C LYS A 1 40.03 7.40 7.80
N ILE A 2 38.72 7.24 8.04
CA ILE A 2 37.80 6.51 7.14
C ILE A 2 37.72 7.15 5.74
N SER A 3 37.56 8.48 5.63
CA SER A 3 37.47 9.15 4.32
C SER A 3 38.72 8.97 3.45
N ARG A 4 39.90 8.92 4.07
CA ARG A 4 41.18 8.67 3.37
C ARG A 4 41.25 7.25 2.84
N GLN A 5 40.89 6.26 3.67
CA GLN A 5 40.82 4.85 3.26
C GLN A 5 39.85 4.66 2.08
N ILE A 6 38.68 5.30 2.11
CA ILE A 6 37.72 5.27 0.99
C ILE A 6 38.35 5.84 -0.30
N CYS A 7 39.15 6.90 -0.20
CA CYS A 7 39.84 7.47 -1.36
C CYS A 7 40.92 6.53 -1.90
N GLU A 8 41.65 5.84 -1.03
CA GLU A 8 42.70 4.86 -1.41
C GLU A 8 42.12 3.61 -2.07
N GLU A 9 40.96 3.13 -1.61
CA GLU A 9 40.29 1.95 -2.16
C GLU A 9 39.46 2.26 -3.43
N SER A 10 39.20 3.54 -3.71
CA SER A 10 38.39 3.95 -4.85
C SER A 10 39.16 3.90 -6.16
N LYS A 11 38.58 3.26 -7.18
CA LYS A 11 39.09 3.27 -8.57
C LYS A 11 38.94 4.63 -9.25
N HIS A 12 38.04 5.48 -8.74
CA HIS A 12 37.79 6.83 -9.27
C HIS A 12 38.36 7.90 -8.34
N ARG A 13 38.76 9.04 -8.90
CA ARG A 13 39.21 10.18 -8.10
C ARG A 13 38.06 10.73 -7.26
N LEU A 14 38.19 10.66 -5.94
CA LEU A 14 37.26 11.26 -4.99
C LEU A 14 37.82 12.58 -4.45
N LEU A 15 36.94 13.56 -4.22
CA LEU A 15 37.30 14.81 -3.54
C LEU A 15 36.98 14.68 -2.05
N ASN A 16 38.01 14.59 -1.21
CA ASN A 16 37.87 14.44 0.23
C ASN A 16 37.71 15.82 0.91
N LEU A 17 36.47 16.28 1.05
CA LEU A 17 36.15 17.56 1.72
C LEU A 17 36.45 17.55 3.24
N GLY A 18 36.81 16.39 3.82
CA GLY A 18 37.30 16.33 5.20
C GLY A 18 38.73 16.89 5.36
N GLU A 19 39.50 16.95 4.28
CA GLU A 19 40.85 17.55 4.24
C GLU A 19 40.84 18.95 3.62
N THR A 20 39.73 19.35 2.98
CA THR A 20 39.51 20.68 2.44
C THR A 20 38.16 21.20 2.94
N PRO A 21 38.12 21.77 4.16
CA PRO A 21 36.88 22.24 4.76
C PRO A 21 36.19 23.27 3.86
N VAL A 22 34.92 23.05 3.61
CA VAL A 22 34.08 23.98 2.85
C VAL A 22 33.20 24.78 3.79
N THR A 23 33.01 26.06 3.48
CA THR A 23 32.01 26.88 4.16
C THR A 23 30.60 26.38 3.85
N MET A 24 29.62 26.77 4.66
CA MET A 24 28.21 26.45 4.41
C MET A 24 27.73 26.94 3.03
N GLY A 25 28.21 28.11 2.58
CA GLY A 25 27.91 28.63 1.24
C GLY A 25 28.49 27.77 0.12
N GLN A 26 29.76 27.37 0.24
CA GLN A 26 30.41 26.47 -0.71
C GLN A 26 29.74 25.09 -0.75
N LEU A 27 29.34 24.55 0.40
CA LEU A 27 28.60 23.28 0.47
C LEU A 27 27.27 23.35 -0.28
N LYS A 28 26.50 24.45 -0.11
CA LYS A 28 25.28 24.69 -0.88
C LYS A 28 25.55 24.74 -2.39
N SER A 29 26.63 25.41 -2.81
CA SER A 29 27.03 25.49 -4.22
C SER A 29 27.45 24.13 -4.81
N LEU A 30 28.08 23.28 -4.01
CA LEU A 30 28.39 21.91 -4.44
C LEU A 30 27.11 21.10 -4.59
N PHE A 31 26.18 21.22 -3.64
CA PHE A 31 24.94 20.46 -3.65
C PHE A 31 23.98 20.90 -4.75
N SER A 32 23.96 22.20 -5.11
CA SER A 32 23.16 22.69 -6.24
C SER A 32 23.63 22.14 -7.58
N SER A 33 24.89 21.71 -7.67
CA SER A 33 25.50 21.15 -8.88
C SER A 33 25.60 19.62 -8.87
N ALA A 34 25.24 18.99 -7.76
CA ALA A 34 25.34 17.54 -7.58
C ALA A 34 24.18 16.81 -8.27
N GLY A 35 24.49 15.76 -9.04
CA GLY A 35 23.47 14.90 -9.65
C GLY A 35 22.73 14.01 -8.64
N LEU A 36 23.33 13.74 -7.49
CA LEU A 36 22.75 12.98 -6.38
C LEU A 36 23.51 13.30 -5.09
N VAL A 37 22.79 13.40 -3.97
CA VAL A 37 23.37 13.46 -2.63
C VAL A 37 22.98 12.19 -1.86
N ILE A 38 23.96 11.54 -1.23
CA ILE A 38 23.76 10.40 -0.32
C ILE A 38 24.24 10.83 1.06
N THR A 39 23.36 10.80 2.06
CA THR A 39 23.68 11.28 3.42
C THR A 39 22.84 10.56 4.47
N ASN A 40 23.18 10.73 5.75
CA ASN A 40 22.29 10.40 6.86
C ASN A 40 21.35 11.58 7.19
N ASP A 41 20.50 11.40 8.20
CA ASP A 41 19.57 12.43 8.69
C ASP A 41 20.28 13.55 9.47
N THR A 42 21.00 14.42 8.74
CA THR A 42 21.75 15.57 9.25
C THR A 42 21.57 16.80 8.35
N GLY A 43 22.22 17.93 8.66
CA GLY A 43 22.14 19.19 7.90
C GLY A 43 22.22 19.05 6.37
N PRO A 44 23.17 18.29 5.79
CA PRO A 44 23.24 17.99 4.35
C PRO A 44 21.91 17.53 3.73
N ARG A 45 21.15 16.70 4.44
CA ARG A 45 19.83 16.23 3.98
C ARG A 45 18.89 17.41 3.75
N HIS A 46 18.73 18.27 4.76
CA HIS A 46 17.84 19.43 4.71
C HIS A 46 18.29 20.46 3.68
N ILE A 47 19.61 20.66 3.52
CA ILE A 47 20.17 21.53 2.47
C ILE A 47 19.80 21.00 1.08
N THR A 48 19.96 19.70 0.85
CA THR A 48 19.60 19.08 -0.44
C THR A 48 18.11 19.22 -0.76
N ILE A 49 17.25 19.03 0.24
CA ILE A 49 15.80 19.22 0.11
C ILE A 49 15.48 20.68 -0.28
N ALA A 50 16.09 21.65 0.42
CA ALA A 50 15.88 23.07 0.13
C ALA A 50 16.35 23.45 -1.29
N LEU A 51 17.41 22.82 -1.79
CA LEU A 51 17.95 22.99 -3.14
C LEU A 51 17.21 22.16 -4.21
N ARG A 52 16.19 21.38 -3.81
CA ARG A 52 15.43 20.49 -4.70
C ARG A 52 16.31 19.47 -5.46
N GLY A 53 17.38 19.00 -4.81
CA GLY A 53 18.28 17.98 -5.36
C GLY A 53 17.75 16.55 -5.21
N LYS A 54 18.35 15.59 -5.93
CA LYS A 54 18.07 14.15 -5.74
C LYS A 54 18.78 13.63 -4.49
N LEU A 55 18.11 12.82 -3.69
CA LEU A 55 18.56 12.49 -2.34
C LEU A 55 18.34 11.02 -1.97
N VAL A 56 19.37 10.35 -1.47
CA VAL A 56 19.25 9.10 -0.70
C VAL A 56 19.59 9.40 0.76
N THR A 57 18.67 9.10 1.67
CA THR A 57 18.87 9.33 3.11
C THR A 57 18.93 8.01 3.86
N LEU A 58 20.00 7.82 4.63
CA LEU A 58 20.26 6.63 5.43
C LEU A 58 19.83 6.86 6.88
N PHE A 59 18.89 6.06 7.37
CA PHE A 59 18.34 6.12 8.71
C PHE A 59 18.77 4.90 9.53
N GLY A 60 19.57 5.15 10.57
CA GLY A 60 19.92 4.15 11.59
C GLY A 60 19.17 4.40 12.90
N PRO A 61 19.68 5.27 13.79
CA PRO A 61 19.06 5.52 15.09
C PRO A 61 17.80 6.41 15.02
N ASN A 62 17.70 7.28 14.01
CA ASN A 62 16.62 8.25 13.86
C ASN A 62 15.43 7.62 13.12
N SER A 63 14.21 7.99 13.53
CA SER A 63 13.00 7.63 12.80
C SER A 63 12.74 8.65 11.67
N PRO A 64 12.52 8.20 10.42
CA PRO A 64 12.09 9.06 9.32
C PRO A 64 10.82 9.88 9.60
N ASP A 65 9.95 9.37 10.48
CA ASP A 65 8.67 10.02 10.80
C ASP A 65 8.88 11.38 11.49
N TRP A 66 9.99 11.54 12.21
CA TRP A 66 10.28 12.74 13.00
C TRP A 66 10.76 13.90 12.13
N THR A 67 11.37 13.56 10.99
CA THR A 67 11.96 14.50 10.05
C THR A 67 11.34 14.35 8.66
N GLU A 68 10.05 13.99 8.63
CA GLU A 68 9.26 13.87 7.41
C GLU A 68 9.04 15.25 6.77
N THR A 69 9.33 15.36 5.49
CA THR A 69 9.25 16.61 4.71
C THR A 69 8.32 16.51 3.51
N GLY A 70 7.88 15.30 3.15
CA GLY A 70 7.10 15.04 1.93
C GLY A 70 7.88 15.28 0.64
N TYR A 71 9.21 15.38 0.71
CA TYR A 71 10.04 15.68 -0.44
C TYR A 71 10.12 14.50 -1.43
N LYS A 72 9.70 14.73 -2.67
CA LYS A 72 9.44 13.66 -3.65
C LYS A 72 10.70 13.01 -4.25
N ASN A 73 11.83 13.72 -4.27
CA ASN A 73 13.09 13.22 -4.83
C ASN A 73 14.02 12.65 -3.74
N GLU A 74 13.43 12.15 -2.64
CA GLU A 74 14.15 11.48 -1.56
C GLU A 74 13.77 10.00 -1.50
N ILE A 75 14.77 9.12 -1.54
CA ILE A 75 14.63 7.71 -1.15
C ILE A 75 15.19 7.56 0.27
N LYS A 76 14.36 7.13 1.21
CA LYS A 76 14.76 6.87 2.59
C LYS A 76 15.05 5.39 2.78
N ILE A 77 16.26 5.05 3.21
CA ILE A 77 16.66 3.68 3.53
C ILE A 77 16.77 3.58 5.05
N VAL A 78 15.95 2.71 5.64
CA VAL A 78 15.90 2.51 7.09
C VAL A 78 16.49 1.15 7.41
N GLY A 79 17.56 1.13 8.18
CA GLY A 79 18.15 -0.12 8.62
C GLY A 79 17.30 -0.77 9.71
N SER A 80 17.00 -2.05 9.53
CA SER A 80 16.19 -2.82 10.48
C SER A 80 17.07 -3.42 11.56
N ALA A 81 16.89 -2.99 12.80
CA ALA A 81 17.51 -3.61 13.96
C ALA A 81 16.56 -3.56 15.16
N PRO A 82 16.61 -4.52 16.09
CA PRO A 82 15.77 -4.51 17.30
C PRO A 82 15.95 -3.26 18.17
N CYS A 83 17.08 -2.55 18.01
CA CYS A 83 17.38 -1.32 18.71
C CYS A 83 16.89 -0.06 17.99
N ALA A 84 16.38 -0.14 16.76
CA ALA A 84 16.00 1.03 15.96
C ALA A 84 14.46 1.17 15.83
N PRO A 85 13.91 2.40 15.82
CA PRO A 85 14.59 3.67 16.07
C PRO A 85 14.82 3.90 17.58
N CYS A 86 16.02 4.36 17.98
CA CYS A 86 16.33 4.65 19.39
C CYS A 86 16.53 6.13 19.71
N ALA A 87 16.80 6.97 18.70
CA ALA A 87 17.14 8.39 18.83
C ALA A 87 18.26 8.69 19.85
N LYS A 88 19.13 7.72 20.16
CA LYS A 88 20.22 7.90 21.13
C LYS A 88 21.44 8.54 20.45
N PRO A 89 22.02 9.60 21.04
CA PRO A 89 23.22 10.24 20.48
C PRO A 89 24.47 9.35 20.63
N ILE A 90 24.49 8.46 21.63
CA ILE A 90 25.59 7.52 21.88
C ILE A 90 25.02 6.10 21.90
N CYS A 91 25.61 5.21 21.10
CA CYS A 91 25.23 3.80 21.04
C CYS A 91 26.01 3.01 22.09
N SER A 92 25.31 2.22 22.93
CA SER A 92 25.93 1.34 23.93
C SER A 92 26.22 -0.06 23.42
N LYS A 93 25.98 -0.33 22.13
CA LYS A 93 26.28 -1.62 21.49
C LYS A 93 27.70 -1.58 20.93
N SER A 94 28.33 -2.76 20.80
CA SER A 94 29.63 -2.92 20.17
C SER A 94 29.66 -2.37 18.75
N ASN A 95 28.56 -2.57 18.01
CA ASN A 95 28.39 -2.13 16.64
C ASN A 95 27.07 -1.35 16.46
N HIS A 96 27.02 -0.53 15.42
CA HIS A 96 25.80 0.14 14.99
C HIS A 96 24.97 -0.78 14.09
N TYR A 97 24.37 -1.84 14.67
CA TYR A 97 23.57 -2.83 13.92
C TYR A 97 22.49 -2.20 13.03
N CYS A 98 21.91 -1.07 13.46
CA CYS A 98 20.95 -0.33 12.65
C CYS A 98 21.55 0.28 11.38
N MET A 99 22.82 0.71 11.39
CA MET A 99 23.51 1.17 10.19
C MET A 99 24.07 0.01 9.38
N GLU A 100 24.55 -1.06 10.03
CA GLU A 100 25.05 -2.27 9.35
C GLU A 100 23.95 -3.04 8.60
N ALA A 101 22.70 -2.94 9.06
CA ALA A 101 21.55 -3.50 8.36
C ALA A 101 21.25 -2.82 7.01
N ILE A 102 21.87 -1.66 6.74
CA ILE A 102 21.79 -0.98 5.45
C ILE A 102 22.88 -1.54 4.55
N SER A 103 22.51 -2.34 3.55
CA SER A 103 23.48 -2.92 2.63
C SER A 103 23.90 -1.94 1.54
N VAL A 104 25.15 -2.08 1.08
CA VAL A 104 25.68 -1.31 -0.06
C VAL A 104 24.77 -1.47 -1.29
N GLU A 105 24.25 -2.67 -1.52
CA GLU A 105 23.36 -2.97 -2.63
C GLU A 105 22.04 -2.20 -2.57
N GLN A 106 21.47 -2.00 -1.36
CA GLN A 106 20.27 -1.17 -1.18
C GLN A 106 20.55 0.28 -1.56
N VAL A 107 21.69 0.82 -1.11
CA VAL A 107 22.10 2.20 -1.40
C VAL A 107 22.39 2.37 -2.89
N TYR A 108 23.09 1.43 -3.50
CA TYR A 108 23.42 1.43 -4.92
C TYR A 108 22.15 1.43 -5.79
N LYS A 109 21.19 0.53 -5.53
CA LYS A 109 19.92 0.49 -6.26
C LYS A 109 19.14 1.80 -6.15
N ALA A 110 19.10 2.41 -4.96
CA ALA A 110 18.45 3.70 -4.75
C ALA A 110 19.16 4.82 -5.53
N ALA A 111 20.49 4.84 -5.51
CA ALA A 111 21.29 5.80 -6.25
C ALA A 111 21.07 5.69 -7.76
N VAL A 112 21.13 4.48 -8.31
CA VAL A 112 20.87 4.18 -9.72
C VAL A 112 19.46 4.62 -10.12
N THR A 113 18.45 4.29 -9.30
CA THR A 113 17.05 4.69 -9.54
C THR A 113 16.92 6.22 -9.69
N LEU A 114 17.58 6.98 -8.82
CA LEU A 114 17.54 8.44 -8.89
C LEU A 114 18.38 9.00 -10.04
N LEU A 115 19.57 8.44 -10.30
CA LEU A 115 20.50 8.96 -11.32
C LEU A 115 20.03 8.69 -12.75
N GLU A 116 19.52 7.50 -13.05
CA GLU A 116 19.16 7.11 -14.41
C GLU A 116 17.90 7.83 -14.94
N ASN A 117 17.24 8.67 -14.13
CA ASN A 117 15.88 9.14 -14.40
C ASN A 117 14.93 7.98 -14.76
N LYS A 118 15.29 6.73 -14.45
CA LYS A 118 14.33 5.62 -14.45
C LYS A 118 13.25 6.09 -13.50
N PRO A 119 11.99 6.17 -13.96
CA PRO A 119 10.94 6.62 -13.08
C PRO A 119 11.02 5.75 -11.82
N LEU A 120 11.23 6.37 -10.66
CA LEU A 120 10.73 5.83 -9.39
C LEU A 120 9.41 5.15 -9.73
N PRO A 121 9.17 3.86 -9.37
CA PRO A 121 8.00 3.10 -9.81
C PRO A 121 6.80 4.04 -9.80
N GLN A 122 6.36 4.44 -11.00
CA GLN A 122 5.79 5.77 -11.27
C GLN A 122 5.14 6.36 -10.02
N ALA A 123 5.78 7.38 -9.42
CA ALA A 123 4.97 8.38 -8.74
C ALA A 123 3.97 8.81 -9.81
N ALA A 124 2.69 8.41 -9.64
CA ALA A 124 1.61 8.82 -10.52
C ALA A 124 1.83 10.30 -10.80
N LYS A 125 1.76 10.73 -12.08
CA LYS A 125 1.72 12.16 -12.40
C LYS A 125 0.77 12.78 -11.39
N SER A 126 1.27 13.68 -10.55
CA SER A 126 0.48 14.16 -9.41
C SER A 126 -0.84 14.68 -9.96
N MET A 127 -1.96 14.19 -9.43
CA MET A 127 -3.27 14.58 -9.93
C MET A 127 -3.38 16.10 -9.98
N VAL A 128 -4.02 16.59 -11.04
CA VAL A 128 -4.25 18.02 -11.25
C VAL A 128 -5.60 18.38 -10.68
N GLU A 129 -5.64 19.40 -9.85
CA GLU A 129 -6.89 20.00 -9.39
C GLU A 129 -7.52 20.77 -10.54
N THR A 130 -8.65 20.28 -11.07
CA THR A 130 -9.34 20.90 -12.24
C THR A 130 -10.34 21.96 -11.79
N VAL A 131 -11.03 21.68 -10.70
CA VAL A 131 -11.85 22.63 -9.93
C VAL A 131 -11.60 22.37 -8.45
N LYS A 132 -11.88 23.36 -7.60
CA LYS A 132 -11.60 23.27 -6.16
C LYS A 132 -12.14 21.97 -5.54
N GLY A 133 -11.24 21.14 -5.03
CA GLY A 133 -11.53 19.85 -4.41
C GLY A 133 -11.77 18.70 -5.38
N PHE A 134 -11.51 18.85 -6.68
CA PHE A 134 -11.66 17.84 -7.73
C PHE A 134 -10.31 17.59 -8.42
N PHE A 135 -9.80 16.38 -8.29
CA PHE A 135 -8.46 15.99 -8.75
C PHE A 135 -8.57 14.91 -9.81
N VAL A 136 -7.76 15.04 -10.87
CA VAL A 136 -7.77 14.15 -12.05
C VAL A 136 -6.35 13.76 -12.43
N ASP A 137 -6.12 12.49 -12.75
CA ASP A 137 -4.93 12.05 -13.47
C ASP A 137 -4.92 12.69 -14.87
N PRO A 138 -3.92 13.52 -15.22
CA PRO A 138 -3.87 14.22 -16.50
C PRO A 138 -4.02 13.33 -17.73
N GLU A 139 -3.58 12.07 -17.64
CA GLU A 139 -3.69 11.10 -18.74
C GLU A 139 -5.15 10.78 -19.09
N TYR A 140 -6.06 10.90 -18.13
CA TYR A 140 -7.47 10.53 -18.24
C TYR A 140 -8.38 11.74 -18.45
N ARG A 141 -7.84 12.96 -18.48
CA ARG A 141 -8.62 14.19 -18.57
C ARG A 141 -9.56 14.16 -19.77
N ASP A 142 -9.03 13.92 -20.97
CA ASP A 142 -9.80 13.96 -22.21
C ASP A 142 -10.94 12.93 -22.21
N GLY A 143 -10.67 11.71 -21.73
CA GLY A 143 -11.70 10.67 -21.60
C GLY A 143 -12.80 11.00 -20.59
N LEU A 144 -12.47 11.71 -19.50
CA LEU A 144 -13.45 12.21 -18.54
C LEU A 144 -14.25 13.39 -19.10
N GLU A 145 -13.61 14.31 -19.82
CA GLU A 145 -14.25 15.44 -20.50
C GLU A 145 -15.29 14.96 -21.52
N GLN A 146 -14.94 13.96 -22.35
CA GLN A 146 -15.86 13.35 -23.32
C GLN A 146 -17.08 12.69 -22.65
N LYS A 147 -16.97 12.27 -21.39
CA LYS A 147 -18.09 11.72 -20.62
C LYS A 147 -18.86 12.76 -19.80
N GLY A 148 -18.43 14.02 -19.82
CA GLY A 148 -18.98 15.07 -18.96
C GLY A 148 -18.74 14.74 -17.48
N LEU A 149 -17.54 14.27 -17.12
CA LEU A 149 -17.17 13.97 -15.73
C LEU A 149 -16.15 15.01 -15.23
N THR A 150 -16.48 16.30 -15.40
CA THR A 150 -15.56 17.42 -15.18
C THR A 150 -15.87 18.26 -13.95
N SER A 151 -17.07 18.12 -13.39
CA SER A 151 -17.52 18.85 -12.21
C SER A 151 -18.30 17.96 -11.24
N PHE A 152 -18.51 18.44 -10.01
CA PHE A 152 -19.30 17.72 -9.02
C PHE A 152 -20.75 17.51 -9.45
N ASP A 153 -21.39 18.51 -10.08
CA ASP A 153 -22.78 18.39 -10.49
C ASP A 153 -22.94 17.36 -11.61
N GLU A 154 -22.02 17.32 -12.56
CA GLU A 154 -22.05 16.32 -13.63
C GLU A 154 -21.75 14.92 -13.09
N VAL A 155 -20.72 14.75 -12.24
CA VAL A 155 -20.41 13.44 -11.63
C VAL A 155 -21.59 12.89 -10.84
N PHE A 156 -22.35 13.74 -10.14
CA PHE A 156 -23.48 13.32 -9.31
C PHE A 156 -24.80 13.17 -10.08
N SER A 157 -24.93 13.83 -11.23
CA SER A 157 -26.04 13.64 -12.17
C SER A 157 -25.74 12.62 -13.27
N PHE A 158 -24.54 12.03 -13.30
CA PHE A 158 -24.17 11.00 -14.26
C PHE A 158 -24.87 9.67 -13.94
N TYR A 159 -25.65 9.16 -14.90
CA TYR A 159 -26.32 7.85 -14.83
C TYR A 159 -26.15 7.01 -16.11
N LYS A 160 -25.28 7.43 -17.04
CA LYS A 160 -25.04 6.75 -18.32
C LYS A 160 -24.09 5.55 -18.22
N GLY A 161 -23.77 5.08 -17.00
CA GLY A 161 -22.94 3.91 -16.75
C GLY A 161 -23.77 2.73 -16.22
N GLU A 162 -23.14 1.56 -16.13
CA GLU A 162 -23.80 0.39 -15.56
C GLU A 162 -23.83 0.49 -14.02
N ASN A 163 -25.02 0.46 -13.45
CA ASN A 163 -25.21 0.56 -12.01
C ASN A 163 -24.87 -0.77 -11.32
N LEU A 164 -23.90 -0.75 -10.41
CA LEU A 164 -23.46 -1.92 -9.63
C LEU A 164 -24.20 -2.02 -8.29
N HIS A 165 -25.49 -1.68 -8.30
CA HIS A 165 -26.31 -1.60 -7.10
C HIS A 165 -26.36 -2.93 -6.34
N LYS A 166 -26.19 -2.88 -5.02
CA LYS A 166 -26.46 -4.00 -4.11
C LYS A 166 -27.55 -3.56 -3.14
N ARG A 167 -28.53 -4.43 -2.88
CA ARG A 167 -29.66 -4.16 -1.95
C ARG A 167 -29.20 -3.72 -0.54
N GLU A 168 -27.98 -4.06 -0.16
CA GLU A 168 -27.39 -3.75 1.15
C GLU A 168 -26.61 -2.41 1.17
N LEU A 169 -26.50 -1.67 0.06
CA LEU A 169 -25.81 -0.37 0.03
C LEU A 169 -26.69 0.70 0.68
N ALA A 170 -26.06 1.57 1.48
CA ALA A 170 -26.74 2.71 2.06
C ALA A 170 -27.17 3.70 0.96
N ALA A 171 -28.32 4.35 1.14
CA ALA A 171 -28.91 5.26 0.14
C ALA A 171 -27.97 6.42 -0.27
N TYR A 172 -27.10 6.88 0.62
CA TYR A 172 -26.11 7.91 0.32
C TYR A 172 -24.92 7.42 -0.53
N ARG A 173 -24.84 6.13 -0.89
CA ARG A 173 -23.69 5.53 -1.58
C ARG A 173 -24.12 4.86 -2.87
N THR A 174 -23.45 5.20 -3.98
CA THR A 174 -23.64 4.53 -5.27
C THR A 174 -22.31 4.03 -5.86
N ARG A 175 -22.39 2.99 -6.69
CA ARG A 175 -21.26 2.38 -7.41
C ARG A 175 -21.66 2.17 -8.87
N MET A 176 -20.80 2.57 -9.81
CA MET A 176 -21.09 2.49 -11.24
C MET A 176 -19.85 2.07 -12.03
N ARG A 177 -20.04 1.30 -13.09
CA ARG A 177 -19.01 1.00 -14.09
C ARG A 177 -19.17 1.94 -15.28
N ILE A 178 -18.06 2.53 -15.72
CA ILE A 178 -18.00 3.52 -16.80
C ILE A 178 -16.89 3.09 -17.77
N GLU A 179 -17.10 3.27 -19.07
CA GLU A 179 -16.07 3.02 -20.09
C GLU A 179 -15.70 4.34 -20.75
N ILE A 180 -14.40 4.64 -20.83
CA ILE A 180 -13.85 5.80 -21.53
C ILE A 180 -12.98 5.35 -22.71
N GLN A 181 -12.64 6.27 -23.63
CA GLN A 181 -11.87 5.96 -24.84
C GLN A 181 -10.50 6.65 -24.92
N ALA A 182 -10.23 7.65 -24.07
CA ALA A 182 -8.99 8.41 -24.07
C ALA A 182 -8.38 8.52 -22.65
N PRO A 183 -7.52 7.57 -22.24
CA PRO A 183 -7.27 6.28 -22.90
C PRO A 183 -8.47 5.33 -22.76
N ALA A 184 -8.49 4.26 -23.56
CA ALA A 184 -9.52 3.24 -23.44
C ALA A 184 -9.40 2.51 -22.11
N ALA A 185 -10.38 2.68 -21.22
CA ALA A 185 -10.34 2.09 -19.89
C ALA A 185 -11.75 1.85 -19.31
N THR A 186 -11.88 0.79 -18.51
CA THR A 186 -13.05 0.58 -17.65
C THR A 186 -12.76 1.20 -16.28
N LEU A 187 -13.64 2.09 -15.83
CA LEU A 187 -13.54 2.81 -14.58
C LEU A 187 -14.67 2.40 -13.63
N PHE A 188 -14.39 2.43 -12.32
CA PHE A 188 -15.37 2.24 -11.26
C PHE A 188 -15.54 3.53 -10.48
N LEU A 189 -16.72 4.14 -10.60
CA LEU A 189 -17.11 5.34 -9.87
C LEU A 189 -17.81 4.94 -8.56
N LYS A 190 -17.27 5.37 -7.41
CA LYS A 190 -17.97 5.36 -6.12
C LYS A 190 -18.36 6.79 -5.76
N ARG A 191 -19.63 7.03 -5.43
CA ARG A 191 -20.14 8.33 -4.97
C ARG A 191 -20.71 8.23 -3.56
N TYR A 192 -20.57 9.31 -2.81
CA TYR A 192 -21.16 9.53 -1.51
C TYR A 192 -21.88 10.88 -1.53
N ASP A 193 -23.21 10.87 -1.38
CA ASP A 193 -24.06 12.06 -1.47
C ASP A 193 -24.76 12.32 -0.13
N ASN A 194 -24.46 13.46 0.48
CA ASN A 194 -24.93 13.89 1.80
C ASN A 194 -24.85 12.76 2.85
N PRO A 195 -23.68 12.15 3.08
CA PRO A 195 -23.57 11.07 4.05
C PRO A 195 -23.96 11.54 5.45
N PRO A 196 -24.66 10.72 6.26
CA PRO A 196 -25.09 11.14 7.59
C PRO A 196 -23.93 11.53 8.50
N VAL A 197 -24.11 12.59 9.29
CA VAL A 197 -23.09 13.11 10.23
C VAL A 197 -22.47 12.01 11.13
N PRO A 198 -23.23 11.09 11.74
CA PRO A 198 -22.64 10.02 12.56
C PRO A 198 -21.68 9.10 11.78
N VAL A 199 -21.96 8.87 10.49
CA VAL A 199 -21.08 8.08 9.61
C VAL A 199 -19.76 8.83 9.37
N GLN A 200 -19.85 10.13 9.12
CA GLN A 200 -18.67 10.98 8.92
C GLN A 200 -17.80 11.07 10.18
N ILE A 201 -18.40 11.32 11.34
CA ILE A 201 -17.66 11.38 12.62
C ILE A 201 -16.95 10.05 12.90
N LYS A 202 -17.64 8.92 12.69
CA LYS A 202 -17.03 7.59 12.84
C LYS A 202 -15.88 7.37 11.87
N ASN A 203 -15.99 7.86 10.64
CA ASN A 203 -14.91 7.85 9.67
C ASN A 203 -13.71 8.64 10.20
N TRP A 204 -13.92 9.86 10.70
CA TRP A 204 -12.85 10.71 11.22
C TRP A 204 -12.13 10.10 12.42
N ILE A 205 -12.87 9.51 13.36
CA ILE A 205 -12.27 8.79 14.50
C ILE A 205 -11.43 7.61 14.02
N SER A 206 -11.94 6.84 13.05
CA SER A 206 -11.23 5.66 12.53
C SER A 206 -9.92 6.03 11.82
N HIS A 207 -9.87 7.20 11.19
CA HIS A 207 -8.69 7.71 10.45
C HIS A 207 -7.88 8.75 11.24
N ARG A 208 -8.33 9.13 12.44
CA ARG A 208 -7.72 10.16 13.31
C ARG A 208 -7.55 11.52 12.65
N ARG A 209 -8.35 11.80 11.62
CA ARG A 209 -8.36 13.07 10.88
C ARG A 209 -9.70 13.27 10.19
N ARG A 210 -10.08 14.53 9.98
CA ARG A 210 -11.22 14.88 9.14
C ARG A 210 -10.91 14.49 7.69
N GLN A 211 -11.70 13.59 7.12
CA GLN A 211 -11.62 13.20 5.72
C GLN A 211 -12.99 12.74 5.20
N SER A 212 -13.19 12.80 3.88
CA SER A 212 -14.41 12.31 3.25
C SER A 212 -14.43 10.79 3.14
N LEU A 213 -15.62 10.23 2.89
CA LEU A 213 -15.81 8.80 2.68
C LEU A 213 -15.12 8.31 1.41
N ALA A 214 -15.14 9.06 0.30
CA ALA A 214 -14.39 8.68 -0.89
C ALA A 214 -12.89 8.71 -0.67
N PHE A 215 -12.38 9.69 0.09
CA PHE A 215 -10.95 9.76 0.37
C PHE A 215 -10.44 8.60 1.25
N SER A 216 -11.34 7.91 1.97
CA SER A 216 -11.03 6.65 2.66
C SER A 216 -10.70 5.49 1.69
N ASP A 217 -11.16 5.53 0.44
CA ASP A 217 -10.71 4.61 -0.61
C ASP A 217 -9.39 5.07 -1.25
N VAL A 218 -9.21 6.38 -1.45
CA VAL A 218 -8.06 6.97 -2.16
C VAL A 218 -6.76 6.89 -1.36
N SER A 219 -6.78 7.42 -0.12
CA SER A 219 -5.55 7.59 0.66
C SER A 219 -4.83 6.26 0.97
N PRO A 220 -5.52 5.15 1.28
CA PRO A 220 -4.86 3.86 1.42
C PRO A 220 -4.27 3.33 0.11
N CYS A 221 -4.92 3.51 -1.05
CA CYS A 221 -4.38 3.04 -2.34
C CYS A 221 -2.99 3.63 -2.59
N GLU A 222 -2.86 4.95 -2.47
CA GLU A 222 -1.60 5.66 -2.70
C GLU A 222 -0.50 5.17 -1.75
N TYR A 223 -0.80 5.10 -0.46
CA TYR A 223 0.18 4.66 0.55
C TYR A 223 0.57 3.18 0.38
N LEU A 224 -0.40 2.30 0.11
CA LEU A 224 -0.12 0.88 -0.05
C LEU A 224 0.73 0.63 -1.30
N LYS A 225 0.46 1.36 -2.38
CA LYS A 225 1.25 1.28 -3.61
C LYS A 225 2.70 1.70 -3.37
N THR A 226 2.97 2.76 -2.62
CA THR A 226 4.35 3.16 -2.26
C THR A 226 5.01 2.16 -1.31
N ALA A 227 4.23 1.47 -0.47
CA ALA A 227 4.70 0.35 0.34
C ALA A 227 4.84 -0.97 -0.45
N GLY A 228 4.58 -0.95 -1.77
CA GLY A 228 4.72 -2.09 -2.68
C GLY A 228 3.59 -3.12 -2.58
N VAL A 229 2.43 -2.74 -2.07
CA VAL A 229 1.18 -3.51 -2.14
C VAL A 229 0.37 -2.94 -3.29
N ASP A 230 0.22 -3.69 -4.38
CA ASP A 230 -0.48 -3.19 -5.55
C ASP A 230 -1.97 -2.97 -5.25
N THR A 231 -2.50 -1.86 -5.77
CA THR A 231 -3.88 -1.41 -5.60
C THR A 231 -4.36 -0.77 -6.91
N PRO A 232 -5.69 -0.66 -7.14
CA PRO A 232 -6.22 0.02 -8.31
C PRO A 232 -5.68 1.44 -8.46
N LYS A 233 -5.38 1.83 -9.71
CA LYS A 233 -5.00 3.20 -10.03
C LYS A 233 -6.19 4.12 -9.74
N ILE A 234 -5.97 5.17 -8.94
CA ILE A 234 -6.96 6.24 -8.77
C ILE A 234 -6.86 7.13 -10.01
N ILE A 235 -8.00 7.36 -10.67
CA ILE A 235 -8.10 8.16 -11.89
C ILE A 235 -8.57 9.58 -11.58
N ALA A 236 -9.57 9.70 -10.72
CA ALA A 236 -10.04 10.98 -10.25
C ALA A 236 -10.66 10.82 -8.87
N HIS A 237 -10.64 11.87 -8.07
CA HIS A 237 -11.40 11.93 -6.83
C HIS A 237 -11.80 13.36 -6.52
N GLY A 238 -12.86 13.51 -5.73
CA GLY A 238 -13.24 14.84 -5.30
C GLY A 238 -13.98 14.84 -3.99
N THR A 239 -13.85 15.96 -3.27
CA THR A 239 -14.59 16.21 -2.03
C THR A 239 -15.11 17.65 -2.00
N GLN A 240 -16.43 17.78 -1.86
CA GLN A 240 -17.13 19.04 -1.63
C GLN A 240 -17.64 19.06 -0.18
N TRP A 241 -17.18 20.05 0.58
CA TRP A 241 -17.59 20.28 1.97
C TRP A 241 -18.73 21.31 2.03
N LYS A 242 -19.65 21.14 2.99
CA LYS A 242 -20.59 22.18 3.44
C LYS A 242 -20.22 22.52 4.89
N LEU A 243 -19.59 23.69 5.08
CA LEU A 243 -18.91 24.06 6.32
C LEU A 243 -17.94 22.95 6.79
N LEU A 244 -18.30 22.24 7.85
CA LEU A 244 -17.48 21.21 8.49
C LEU A 244 -17.72 19.80 7.95
N PHE A 245 -18.90 19.54 7.36
CA PHE A 245 -19.33 18.20 6.99
C PHE A 245 -19.27 17.98 5.48
N GLU A 246 -19.03 16.73 5.10
CA GLU A 246 -19.01 16.28 3.72
C GLU A 246 -20.40 16.47 3.12
N LYS A 247 -20.48 17.20 2.01
CA LYS A 247 -21.68 17.34 1.19
C LYS A 247 -21.70 16.25 0.12
N ARG A 248 -20.61 16.15 -0.64
CA ARG A 248 -20.45 15.18 -1.74
C ARG A 248 -19.00 14.73 -1.83
N SER A 249 -18.76 13.45 -2.07
CA SER A 249 -17.44 12.98 -2.47
C SER A 249 -17.50 11.82 -3.43
N PHE A 250 -16.47 11.65 -4.24
CA PHE A 250 -16.36 10.54 -5.18
C PHE A 250 -14.92 10.08 -5.35
N CYS A 251 -14.77 8.83 -5.81
CA CYS A 251 -13.51 8.31 -6.33
C CYS A 251 -13.79 7.47 -7.59
N LEU A 252 -12.96 7.67 -8.62
CA LEU A 252 -12.86 6.80 -9.79
C LEU A 252 -11.56 6.01 -9.69
N THR A 253 -11.69 4.69 -9.86
CA THR A 253 -10.54 3.79 -9.97
C THR A 253 -10.57 3.05 -11.30
N GLU A 254 -9.41 2.83 -11.88
CA GLU A 254 -9.27 1.97 -13.06
C GLU A 254 -9.56 0.51 -12.69
N LYS A 255 -10.20 -0.22 -13.60
CA LYS A 255 -10.24 -1.69 -13.54
C LYS A 255 -8.81 -2.21 -13.69
N ILE A 256 -8.40 -3.12 -12.80
CA ILE A 256 -7.09 -3.77 -12.92
C ILE A 256 -7.09 -4.61 -14.22
N PRO A 257 -6.18 -4.35 -15.16
CA PRO A 257 -6.10 -5.10 -16.42
C PRO A 257 -5.79 -6.58 -16.16
N ASP A 258 -6.42 -7.46 -16.94
CA ASP A 258 -6.16 -8.91 -16.95
C ASP A 258 -6.15 -9.59 -15.58
N ALA A 259 -6.94 -9.06 -14.64
CA ALA A 259 -7.01 -9.56 -13.28
C ALA A 259 -8.41 -10.05 -12.91
N GLU A 260 -8.45 -11.16 -12.17
CA GLU A 260 -9.64 -11.78 -11.62
C GLU A 260 -9.53 -11.88 -10.11
N SER A 261 -10.66 -11.88 -9.40
CA SER A 261 -10.63 -12.14 -7.96
C SER A 261 -10.32 -13.61 -7.69
N LEU A 262 -9.57 -13.88 -6.63
CA LEU A 262 -9.22 -15.25 -6.23
C LEU A 262 -10.43 -16.09 -5.80
N GLU A 263 -11.56 -15.45 -5.48
CA GLU A 263 -12.82 -16.15 -5.24
C GLU A 263 -13.42 -16.69 -6.55
N ARG A 264 -13.32 -15.93 -7.65
CA ARG A 264 -13.86 -16.33 -8.95
C ARG A 264 -12.97 -17.33 -9.67
N LYS A 265 -11.65 -17.08 -9.65
CA LYS A 265 -10.67 -17.87 -10.39
C LYS A 265 -9.41 -18.08 -9.57
N LEU A 266 -9.29 -19.25 -8.96
CA LEU A 266 -8.01 -19.74 -8.46
C LEU A 266 -7.14 -20.20 -9.65
N PRO A 267 -5.79 -20.18 -9.52
CA PRO A 267 -4.90 -20.76 -10.52
C PRO A 267 -5.22 -22.23 -10.80
N ALA A 268 -4.93 -22.71 -12.01
CA ALA A 268 -5.24 -24.08 -12.45
C ALA A 268 -4.65 -25.17 -11.54
N CYS A 269 -3.49 -24.90 -10.92
CA CYS A 269 -2.86 -25.79 -9.94
C CYS A 269 -3.71 -26.05 -8.67
N PHE A 270 -4.83 -25.35 -8.47
CA PHE A 270 -5.81 -25.59 -7.41
C PHE A 270 -7.01 -26.46 -7.84
N THR A 271 -7.18 -26.72 -9.13
CA THR A 271 -8.31 -27.48 -9.70
C THR A 271 -7.88 -28.78 -10.35
N GLU A 272 -6.70 -28.82 -10.96
CA GLU A 272 -6.15 -29.99 -11.63
C GLU A 272 -5.17 -30.70 -10.70
N THR A 273 -5.42 -31.97 -10.40
CA THR A 273 -4.58 -32.75 -9.48
C THR A 273 -3.88 -33.87 -10.23
N GLY A 274 -2.55 -33.81 -10.28
CA GLY A 274 -1.77 -35.02 -10.51
C GLY A 274 -0.26 -34.84 -10.63
N SER A 275 0.22 -33.76 -11.25
CA SER A 275 1.65 -33.66 -11.57
C SER A 275 2.47 -33.08 -10.40
N GLN A 276 3.76 -33.43 -10.36
CA GLN A 276 4.70 -32.79 -9.42
C GLN A 276 4.80 -31.28 -9.67
N GLN A 277 4.60 -30.83 -10.91
CA GLN A 277 4.68 -29.44 -11.30
C GLN A 277 3.53 -28.63 -10.68
N ASP A 278 2.29 -29.13 -10.77
CA ASP A 278 1.11 -28.47 -10.18
C ASP A 278 1.28 -28.30 -8.66
N ILE A 279 1.86 -29.30 -7.99
CA ILE A 279 2.14 -29.23 -6.55
C ILE A 279 3.17 -28.14 -6.25
N ARG A 280 4.21 -27.98 -7.06
CA ARG A 280 5.23 -26.93 -6.87
C ARG A 280 4.63 -25.55 -7.11
N GLU A 281 3.88 -25.38 -8.18
CA GLU A 281 3.22 -24.11 -8.52
C GLU A 281 2.20 -23.70 -7.47
N LYS A 282 1.37 -24.63 -7.00
CA LYS A 282 0.43 -24.38 -5.91
C LYS A 282 1.14 -23.92 -4.64
N ARG A 283 2.28 -24.54 -4.31
CA ARG A 283 3.07 -24.15 -3.13
C ARG A 283 3.70 -22.77 -3.29
N ALA A 284 4.26 -22.47 -4.47
CA ALA A 284 4.82 -21.16 -4.78
C ALA A 284 3.74 -20.08 -4.65
N PHE A 285 2.59 -20.28 -5.30
CA PHE A 285 1.47 -19.34 -5.23
C PHE A 285 0.98 -19.10 -3.79
N ILE A 286 0.89 -20.15 -2.96
CA ILE A 286 0.50 -20.00 -1.54
C ILE A 286 1.52 -19.15 -0.78
N ASN A 287 2.81 -19.32 -1.07
CA ASN A 287 3.87 -18.53 -0.44
C ASN A 287 3.80 -17.08 -0.90
N ASP A 288 3.66 -16.82 -2.19
CA ASP A 288 3.57 -15.47 -2.75
C ASP A 288 2.35 -14.72 -2.19
N LEU A 289 1.21 -15.40 -2.08
CA LEU A 289 0.00 -14.83 -1.45
C LEU A 289 0.23 -14.53 0.04
N ALA A 290 0.96 -15.40 0.76
CA ALA A 290 1.30 -15.17 2.16
C ALA A 290 2.23 -13.97 2.33
N GLU A 291 3.23 -13.82 1.45
CA GLU A 291 4.13 -12.67 1.44
C GLU A 291 3.40 -11.38 1.10
N PHE A 292 2.48 -11.40 0.13
CA PHE A 292 1.63 -10.26 -0.19
C PHE A 292 0.79 -9.79 1.01
N VAL A 293 0.09 -10.72 1.68
CA VAL A 293 -0.71 -10.40 2.87
C VAL A 293 0.16 -9.93 4.03
N LYS A 294 1.33 -10.54 4.22
CA LYS A 294 2.32 -10.13 5.22
C LYS A 294 2.80 -8.70 4.97
N LYS A 295 3.15 -8.38 3.71
CA LYS A 295 3.56 -7.03 3.27
C LYS A 295 2.47 -6.00 3.55
N PHE A 296 1.21 -6.31 3.25
CA PHE A 296 0.07 -5.48 3.63
C PHE A 296 -0.06 -5.29 5.14
N HIS A 297 0.09 -6.34 5.96
CA HIS A 297 -0.02 -6.20 7.41
C HIS A 297 1.16 -5.47 8.07
N HIS A 298 2.34 -5.47 7.43
CA HIS A 298 3.50 -4.66 7.85
C HIS A 298 3.29 -3.16 7.67
N THR A 299 2.31 -2.73 6.86
CA THR A 299 1.99 -1.30 6.72
C THR A 299 1.10 -0.76 7.84
N ASP A 300 0.84 -1.57 8.88
CA ASP A 300 -0.13 -1.35 9.95
C ASP A 300 -1.59 -1.16 9.52
N TYR A 301 -1.88 -1.29 8.23
CA TYR A 301 -3.25 -1.30 7.75
C TYR A 301 -3.92 -2.62 8.08
N ARG A 302 -5.22 -2.54 8.36
CA ARG A 302 -6.13 -3.68 8.49
C ARG A 302 -7.28 -3.44 7.54
N HIS A 303 -7.56 -4.40 6.68
CA HIS A 303 -8.54 -4.26 5.62
C HIS A 303 -9.96 -4.24 6.17
N ARG A 304 -10.20 -4.99 7.25
CA ARG A 304 -11.51 -5.28 7.88
C ARG A 304 -12.45 -6.16 7.07
N ASP A 305 -12.17 -6.36 5.78
CA ASP A 305 -12.91 -7.21 4.85
C ASP A 305 -11.93 -7.97 3.93
N LEU A 306 -10.85 -8.54 4.49
CA LEU A 306 -9.84 -9.25 3.70
C LEU A 306 -10.34 -10.64 3.28
N TYR A 307 -11.08 -10.72 2.18
CA TYR A 307 -11.58 -11.96 1.57
C TYR A 307 -10.91 -12.21 0.22
N LEU A 308 -10.92 -13.45 -0.29
CA LEU A 308 -10.42 -13.77 -1.64
C LEU A 308 -11.12 -12.95 -2.74
N ALA A 309 -12.37 -12.52 -2.50
CA ALA A 309 -13.10 -11.64 -3.40
C ALA A 309 -12.45 -10.25 -3.60
N HIS A 310 -11.60 -9.81 -2.66
CA HIS A 310 -10.93 -8.51 -2.68
C HIS A 310 -9.44 -8.59 -3.00
N ILE A 311 -8.93 -9.79 -3.27
CA ILE A 311 -7.57 -10.01 -3.75
C ILE A 311 -7.68 -10.42 -5.20
N PHE A 312 -7.16 -9.58 -6.09
CA PHE A 312 -7.12 -9.80 -7.52
C PHE A 312 -5.74 -10.35 -7.90
N TYR A 313 -5.71 -11.25 -8.86
CA TYR A 313 -4.47 -11.81 -9.40
C TYR A 313 -4.44 -11.58 -10.91
N ASP A 314 -3.40 -10.90 -11.37
CA ASP A 314 -3.23 -10.57 -12.78
C ASP A 314 -2.43 -11.64 -13.55
N SER A 315 -2.50 -11.59 -14.88
CA SER A 315 -1.78 -12.50 -15.79
C SER A 315 -0.24 -12.40 -15.65
N SER A 316 0.28 -11.31 -15.09
CA SER A 316 1.71 -11.11 -14.81
C SER A 316 2.17 -11.74 -13.49
N GLY A 317 1.24 -12.35 -12.75
CA GLY A 317 1.53 -13.03 -11.49
C GLY A 317 1.54 -12.10 -10.28
N ARG A 318 0.92 -10.92 -10.34
CA ARG A 318 0.88 -9.96 -9.23
C ARG A 318 -0.47 -9.94 -8.54
N PHE A 319 -0.44 -9.72 -7.22
CA PHE A 319 -1.62 -9.56 -6.39
C PHE A 319 -1.98 -8.10 -6.19
N HIS A 320 -3.26 -7.78 -6.32
CA HIS A 320 -3.79 -6.43 -6.12
C HIS A 320 -4.88 -6.44 -5.06
N LEU A 321 -4.87 -5.46 -4.16
CA LEU A 321 -5.85 -5.32 -3.09
C LEU A 321 -6.89 -4.25 -3.41
N ILE A 322 -8.18 -4.61 -3.34
CA ILE A 322 -9.29 -3.69 -3.69
C ILE A 322 -10.25 -3.45 -2.51
N ASP A 323 -11.17 -2.50 -2.68
CA ASP A 323 -12.19 -2.09 -1.68
C ASP A 323 -11.62 -1.64 -0.32
N LEU A 324 -10.74 -0.65 -0.37
CA LEU A 324 -10.03 -0.10 0.78
C LEU A 324 -10.80 0.93 1.59
N ALA A 325 -12.06 1.25 1.24
CA ALA A 325 -12.92 2.22 1.93
C ALA A 325 -12.96 2.07 3.46
N ARG A 326 -12.78 0.85 3.96
CA ARG A 326 -12.82 0.52 5.39
C ARG A 326 -11.44 0.23 5.97
N ALA A 327 -10.40 0.18 5.13
CA ALA A 327 -9.04 -0.06 5.56
C ALA A 327 -8.56 1.09 6.44
N PHE A 328 -7.93 0.76 7.56
CA PHE A 328 -7.51 1.74 8.55
C PHE A 328 -6.30 1.24 9.34
N ARG A 329 -5.65 2.14 10.07
CA ARG A 329 -4.53 1.83 10.97
C ARG A 329 -5.00 1.86 12.43
N PRO A 330 -5.34 0.72 13.04
CA PRO A 330 -5.77 0.69 14.43
C PRO A 330 -4.60 0.98 15.36
N GLY A 331 -4.66 2.07 16.13
CA GLY A 331 -3.70 2.24 17.24
C GLY A 331 -4.10 1.58 18.55
N PHE A 332 -5.28 0.95 18.61
CA PHE A 332 -5.65 0.02 19.70
C PHE A 332 -6.23 -1.26 19.11
N LEU A 333 -5.97 -2.40 19.76
CA LEU A 333 -6.41 -3.74 19.30
C LEU A 333 -5.90 -4.13 17.90
N ALA A 334 -4.72 -3.67 17.49
CA ALA A 334 -4.16 -3.98 16.17
C ALA A 334 -4.13 -5.50 15.86
N GLU A 335 -3.80 -6.31 16.87
CA GLU A 335 -3.75 -7.77 16.76
C GLU A 335 -5.14 -8.41 16.63
N ARG A 336 -6.18 -7.80 17.22
CA ARG A 336 -7.57 -8.25 17.02
C ARG A 336 -8.01 -8.05 15.57
N PHE A 337 -7.64 -6.92 14.96
CA PHE A 337 -7.99 -6.62 13.58
C PHE A 337 -7.15 -7.44 12.60
N ARG A 338 -5.86 -7.66 12.88
CA ARG A 338 -5.00 -8.58 12.12
C ARG A 338 -5.60 -9.99 12.10
N ARG A 339 -5.96 -10.51 13.27
CA ARG A 339 -6.65 -11.80 13.39
C ARG A 339 -7.95 -11.85 12.59
N LYS A 340 -8.73 -10.75 12.59
CA LYS A 340 -10.00 -10.69 11.85
C LYS A 340 -9.74 -10.82 10.35
N ASP A 341 -8.77 -10.07 9.81
CA ASP A 341 -8.40 -10.12 8.40
C ASP A 341 -7.98 -11.54 7.99
N ILE A 342 -7.08 -12.17 8.73
CA ILE A 342 -6.65 -13.55 8.43
C ILE A 342 -7.80 -14.56 8.56
N ALA A 343 -8.70 -14.37 9.52
CA ALA A 343 -9.89 -15.21 9.64
C ALA A 343 -10.87 -15.03 8.48
N GLN A 344 -10.98 -13.83 7.91
CA GLN A 344 -11.80 -13.58 6.71
C GLN A 344 -11.20 -14.26 5.49
N LEU A 345 -9.89 -14.18 5.32
CA LEU A 345 -9.18 -14.84 4.22
C LEU A 345 -9.32 -16.37 4.33
N TYR A 346 -9.09 -16.92 5.52
CA TYR A 346 -9.32 -18.33 5.81
C TYR A 346 -10.77 -18.75 5.53
N TYR A 347 -11.74 -17.92 5.91
CA TYR A 347 -13.17 -18.18 5.73
C TYR A 347 -13.57 -18.23 4.25
N SER A 348 -13.06 -17.31 3.42
CA SER A 348 -13.38 -17.26 1.98
C SER A 348 -12.67 -18.34 1.16
N ALA A 349 -11.58 -18.93 1.65
CA ALA A 349 -10.89 -19.99 0.93
C ALA A 349 -11.75 -21.27 0.88
N PRO A 350 -12.12 -21.80 -0.31
CA PRO A 350 -12.98 -22.97 -0.41
C PRO A 350 -12.24 -24.25 0.01
N ARG A 351 -12.89 -25.11 0.80
CA ARG A 351 -12.28 -26.35 1.29
C ARG A 351 -11.93 -27.33 0.17
N ARG A 352 -12.77 -27.40 -0.88
CA ARG A 352 -12.60 -28.28 -2.04
C ARG A 352 -11.25 -28.07 -2.74
N ASN A 353 -10.80 -26.82 -2.86
CA ASN A 353 -9.56 -26.47 -3.56
C ASN A 353 -8.38 -26.22 -2.59
N VAL A 354 -8.65 -25.76 -1.37
CA VAL A 354 -7.64 -25.31 -0.41
C VAL A 354 -7.65 -26.20 0.84
N SER A 355 -6.70 -27.15 0.89
CA SER A 355 -6.59 -28.16 1.93
C SER A 355 -6.13 -27.59 3.28
N ARG A 356 -6.17 -28.41 4.33
CA ARG A 356 -5.61 -28.05 5.65
C ARG A 356 -4.09 -27.82 5.56
N THR A 357 -3.39 -28.61 4.74
CA THR A 357 -1.95 -28.49 4.52
C THR A 357 -1.61 -27.18 3.82
N ASP A 358 -2.43 -26.77 2.83
CA ASP A 358 -2.26 -25.49 2.13
C ASP A 358 -2.41 -24.30 3.08
N ARG A 359 -3.45 -24.34 3.93
CA ARG A 359 -3.68 -23.31 4.96
C ARG A 359 -2.54 -23.24 5.97
N MET A 360 -1.98 -24.39 6.33
CA MET A 360 -0.83 -24.44 7.23
C MET A 360 0.43 -23.87 6.56
N ARG A 361 0.66 -24.18 5.27
CA ARG A 361 1.76 -23.61 4.49
C ARG A 361 1.67 -22.09 4.40
N PHE A 362 0.48 -21.56 4.08
CA PHE A 362 0.20 -20.13 4.10
C PHE A 362 0.58 -19.49 5.44
N TYR A 363 0.16 -20.11 6.56
CA TYR A 363 0.48 -19.59 7.88
C TYR A 363 1.99 -19.58 8.17
N LYS A 364 2.69 -20.68 7.87
CA LYS A 364 4.14 -20.78 8.06
C LYS A 364 4.91 -19.74 7.25
N ALA A 365 4.51 -19.53 5.99
CA ALA A 365 5.09 -18.49 5.13
C ALA A 365 4.88 -17.08 5.73
N MET A 366 3.66 -16.76 6.19
CA MET A 366 3.41 -15.49 6.88
C MET A 366 4.23 -15.33 8.17
N ALA A 367 4.32 -16.39 8.97
CA ALA A 367 5.07 -16.41 10.23
C ALA A 367 6.60 -16.42 10.02
N ALA A 368 7.08 -16.68 8.79
CA ALA A 368 8.48 -16.96 8.49
C ALA A 368 9.10 -18.00 9.45
N SER A 369 8.34 -19.05 9.76
CA SER A 369 8.78 -20.12 10.67
C SER A 369 8.30 -21.49 10.20
N ASP A 370 9.22 -22.45 10.17
CA ASP A 370 8.93 -23.84 9.86
C ASP A 370 8.31 -24.60 11.04
N ARG A 371 8.51 -24.13 12.27
CA ARG A 371 8.00 -24.75 13.50
C ARG A 371 7.09 -23.78 14.25
N LEU A 372 5.87 -24.22 14.52
CA LEU A 372 4.90 -23.42 15.27
C LEU A 372 5.22 -23.45 16.76
N ASN A 373 5.41 -22.28 17.36
CA ASN A 373 5.49 -22.15 18.81
C ASN A 373 4.07 -22.11 19.43
N GLU A 374 3.97 -22.04 20.76
CA GLU A 374 2.66 -21.99 21.42
C GLU A 374 1.85 -20.73 21.08
N THR A 375 2.52 -19.59 20.89
CA THR A 375 1.87 -18.33 20.46
C THR A 375 1.22 -18.49 19.10
N ASP A 376 1.89 -19.15 18.14
CA ASP A 376 1.35 -19.46 16.82
C ASP A 376 0.12 -20.35 16.92
N LYS A 377 0.21 -21.44 17.70
CA LYS A 377 -0.91 -22.37 17.90
C LYS A 377 -2.12 -21.66 18.50
N ILE A 378 -1.91 -20.80 19.51
CA ILE A 378 -2.97 -19.98 20.11
C ILE A 378 -3.60 -19.05 19.07
N PHE A 379 -2.77 -18.38 18.26
CA PHE A 379 -3.26 -17.45 17.23
C PHE A 379 -4.08 -18.17 16.15
N ILE A 380 -3.60 -19.32 15.64
CA ILE A 380 -4.32 -20.18 14.70
C ILE A 380 -5.67 -20.63 15.27
N ARG A 381 -5.72 -21.09 16.53
CA ARG A 381 -6.99 -21.47 17.18
C ARG A 381 -7.97 -20.30 17.21
N LYS A 382 -7.49 -19.08 17.50
CA LYS A 382 -8.32 -17.87 17.50
C LYS A 382 -8.81 -17.49 16.09
N ILE A 383 -8.00 -17.70 15.05
CA ILE A 383 -8.40 -17.53 13.63
C ILE A 383 -9.55 -18.48 13.31
N ILE A 384 -9.36 -19.78 13.55
CA ILE A 384 -10.35 -20.83 13.26
C ILE A 384 -11.65 -20.55 14.01
N GLY A 385 -11.57 -20.25 15.31
CA GLY A 385 -12.75 -19.91 16.10
C GLY A 385 -13.48 -18.66 15.60
N LYS A 386 -12.76 -17.67 15.05
CA LYS A 386 -13.38 -16.50 14.42
C LYS A 386 -14.07 -16.85 13.10
N ALA A 387 -13.45 -17.67 12.25
CA ALA A 387 -14.04 -18.14 11.00
C ALA A 387 -15.29 -18.99 11.25
N GLN A 388 -15.28 -19.86 12.26
CA GLN A 388 -16.47 -20.62 12.68
C GLN A 388 -17.61 -19.71 13.16
N LYS A 389 -17.30 -18.64 13.91
CA LYS A 389 -18.32 -17.64 14.30
C LYS A 389 -18.94 -16.95 13.08
N MET A 390 -18.15 -16.69 12.04
CA MET A 390 -18.65 -16.13 10.78
C MET A 390 -19.53 -17.14 10.04
N ALA A 391 -19.12 -18.42 9.98
CA ALA A 391 -19.92 -19.49 9.38
C ALA A 391 -21.30 -19.62 10.02
N ARG A 392 -21.37 -19.62 11.36
CA ARG A 392 -22.65 -19.72 12.09
C ARG A 392 -23.57 -18.54 11.79
N HIS A 393 -23.01 -17.34 11.66
CA HIS A 393 -23.76 -16.16 11.27
C HIS A 393 -24.34 -16.31 9.86
N ASP A 394 -23.51 -16.69 8.88
CA ASP A 394 -23.92 -16.79 7.49
C ASP A 394 -24.94 -17.92 7.26
N LEU A 395 -24.77 -19.07 7.95
CA LEU A 395 -25.76 -20.16 7.94
C LEU A 395 -27.11 -19.72 8.52
N LYS A 396 -27.12 -18.90 9.58
CA LYS A 396 -28.37 -18.32 10.12
C LYS A 396 -29.09 -17.42 9.10
N HIS A 397 -28.36 -16.89 8.13
CA HIS A 397 -28.88 -16.07 7.04
C HIS A 397 -29.02 -16.82 5.71
N GLY A 398 -28.99 -18.17 5.72
CA GLY A 398 -29.18 -19.00 4.53
C GLY A 398 -28.03 -18.98 3.53
N LYS A 399 -26.85 -18.47 3.93
CA LYS A 399 -25.64 -18.41 3.10
C LYS A 399 -24.75 -19.62 3.38
N THR A 400 -23.99 -20.07 2.38
CA THR A 400 -23.00 -21.14 2.53
C THR A 400 -21.70 -20.62 3.15
N ALA A 401 -20.96 -21.51 3.82
CA ALA A 401 -19.65 -21.21 4.40
C ALA A 401 -18.54 -21.88 3.56
N PRO A 402 -17.82 -21.15 2.69
CA PRO A 402 -16.92 -21.75 1.68
C PRO A 402 -15.83 -22.66 2.25
N PHE A 403 -15.24 -22.30 3.39
CA PHE A 403 -14.21 -23.13 4.05
C PHE A 403 -14.76 -24.40 4.72
N ALA A 404 -16.09 -24.52 4.87
CA ALA A 404 -16.76 -25.63 5.56
C ALA A 404 -17.55 -26.53 4.60
N SER A 405 -18.04 -25.99 3.47
CA SER A 405 -18.69 -26.77 2.42
C SER A 405 -17.71 -27.77 1.82
N ARG A 406 -18.11 -29.05 1.76
CA ARG A 406 -17.32 -30.13 1.16
C ARG A 406 -17.28 -30.03 -0.35
#